data_AF-A0AAX6TKD1-F1
#
_entry.id   AF-A0AAX6TKD1-F1
#
_cell.length_a   1.000
_cell.length_b   1.000
_cell.length_c   1.000
_cell.angle_alpha   90.00
_cell.angle_beta   90.00
_cell.angle_gamma   90.00
#
_symmetry.space_group_name_H-M   'P 1'
#
loop_
_entity.id
_entity.type
_entity.pdbx_description
1 polymer ?
#
loop_
_entity_poly.entity_id
_entity_poly.type
_entity_poly.pdbx_seq_one_letter_code
_entity_poly.pdbx_strand_id
1 'polypeptide(L)'
;MSKISPTRVSNNVTHDRKSLESKNGSSSVTEKLEKGAKTGKGQVSSPEGPANPFHVSGDVDIFLFRNQERNKAITEREQKKKMRVHEKMTYASKLSAKNSSLRQELQLQEEMDAQALLAKVKQLQTFGDNTAWKLIMTKEKKLEPDSISKYIDQNRKMFLIQYSLDMKRSEIRRLEMLATWEETKLEQAEKSLEKDAALFDEFLRENDRSSVQAMRLAEKDTKAKVEKIMEIQDLTTQIVNIKSEISKQEDTLQQYRIYKDFLYKLSPKEWLEEQEKKRLALKKAKELAETPKEGSVSSIPVDKGPGSKGKMVSLWAREAQGLKKPWKLLQAVRLGQVPSSSSSVQPTSQPSMPSRLDSKGDREVNQLKQWITTLMMSLAKEEETAAELELKSRVFHFGEYKGDQQDQLLETLSYKVQDVYRHCVGTQQEANLGTIQMLTIIEHQLDELLENLEHVTPAKIEQAEKAKEKERRMKLREEKVQLQRLLQEERLQRARARDQAEIKKKRGRKLVCRSHPPAPKVKETSDHMLMDKDKEEQLFFFT
;
A
#
# COMPACT_ATOMS: atom_id res chain seq x y z
N MET A 1 -11.99 -46.58 -40.77
CA MET A 1 -11.29 -46.35 -42.05
C MET A 1 -11.02 -44.86 -42.19
N SER A 2 -9.86 -44.47 -42.75
CA SER A 2 -9.50 -43.09 -43.15
C SER A 2 -9.45 -42.03 -42.03
N LYS A 3 -8.68 -40.94 -42.14
CA LYS A 3 -7.43 -40.63 -42.89
C LYS A 3 -6.76 -39.47 -42.14
N ILE A 4 -5.44 -39.47 -41.93
CA ILE A 4 -4.71 -38.37 -41.26
C ILE A 4 -3.79 -37.69 -42.28
N SER A 5 -4.01 -36.39 -42.53
CA SER A 5 -3.08 -35.47 -43.21
C SER A 5 -3.36 -34.01 -42.81
N PRO A 6 -2.38 -33.22 -42.32
CA PRO A 6 -2.52 -31.78 -42.04
C PRO A 6 -1.78 -30.89 -43.06
N THR A 7 -2.12 -29.58 -43.20
CA THR A 7 -1.16 -28.47 -43.47
C THR A 7 -1.80 -27.06 -43.38
N ARG A 8 -0.95 -26.03 -43.15
CA ARG A 8 -1.11 -24.58 -43.47
C ARG A 8 -2.16 -23.79 -42.64
N VAL A 9 -2.05 -22.46 -42.46
CA VAL A 9 -0.96 -21.46 -42.69
C VAL A 9 -0.58 -20.84 -41.31
N SER A 10 0.08 -19.68 -41.06
CA SER A 10 0.55 -18.52 -41.86
C SER A 10 1.83 -17.89 -41.24
N ASN A 11 2.29 -16.74 -41.77
CA ASN A 11 3.52 -16.05 -41.39
C ASN A 11 3.30 -14.59 -40.93
N ASN A 12 4.30 -13.99 -40.25
CA ASN A 12 4.92 -12.66 -40.51
C ASN A 12 5.70 -12.15 -39.26
N VAL A 13 6.83 -11.41 -39.32
CA VAL A 13 7.74 -11.02 -40.43
C VAL A 13 9.14 -10.60 -39.90
N THR A 14 10.20 -10.64 -40.74
CA THR A 14 11.58 -10.06 -40.64
C THR A 14 12.36 -10.05 -39.30
N HIS A 15 13.59 -10.58 -39.18
CA HIS A 15 14.87 -10.22 -39.83
C HIS A 15 15.47 -8.84 -39.49
N ASP A 16 16.67 -8.82 -38.87
CA ASP A 16 17.94 -8.53 -39.58
C ASP A 16 19.13 -9.22 -38.86
N ARG A 17 20.30 -9.35 -39.52
CA ARG A 17 21.49 -10.08 -39.05
C ARG A 17 22.79 -9.72 -39.81
N LYS A 18 23.75 -9.06 -39.15
CA LYS A 18 25.16 -8.80 -39.57
C LYS A 18 26.02 -8.52 -38.32
N SER A 19 27.33 -8.79 -38.25
CA SER A 19 28.24 -9.53 -39.15
C SER A 19 29.42 -10.15 -38.35
N LEU A 20 30.37 -10.77 -39.07
CA LEU A 20 31.67 -11.31 -38.60
C LEU A 20 32.58 -10.17 -38.04
N GLU A 21 33.65 -10.37 -37.26
CA GLU A 21 34.86 -11.22 -37.44
C GLU A 21 35.50 -11.58 -36.07
N SER A 22 36.02 -12.80 -35.80
CA SER A 22 37.16 -13.55 -36.40
C SER A 22 38.57 -13.10 -35.96
N LYS A 23 39.16 -13.77 -34.95
CA LYS A 23 40.48 -14.46 -35.08
C LYS A 23 40.89 -15.30 -33.86
N ASN A 24 41.75 -16.28 -34.13
CA ASN A 24 42.18 -17.35 -33.23
C ASN A 24 43.39 -16.97 -32.37
N GLY A 25 43.59 -17.63 -31.23
CA GLY A 25 44.87 -17.60 -30.50
C GLY A 25 44.87 -18.50 -29.26
N SER A 26 45.64 -19.59 -29.26
CA SER A 26 45.77 -20.50 -28.11
C SER A 26 47.22 -20.92 -27.88
N SER A 27 47.78 -20.54 -26.73
CA SER A 27 48.85 -21.24 -25.98
C SER A 27 48.93 -20.55 -24.60
N SER A 28 48.74 -21.19 -23.45
CA SER A 28 49.32 -22.43 -22.92
C SER A 28 50.79 -22.29 -22.49
N VAL A 29 51.00 -22.16 -21.18
CA VAL A 29 52.13 -22.67 -20.40
C VAL A 29 51.59 -23.01 -19.00
N THR A 30 51.99 -24.15 -18.45
CA THR A 30 51.79 -24.48 -17.03
C THR A 30 53.08 -25.03 -16.47
N GLU A 31 53.54 -24.54 -15.32
CA GLU A 31 54.54 -25.26 -14.53
C GLU A 31 54.31 -25.07 -13.03
N LYS A 32 54.98 -25.87 -12.19
CA LYS A 32 54.63 -26.07 -10.78
C LYS A 32 55.78 -25.74 -9.83
N LEU A 33 55.41 -25.22 -8.66
CA LEU A 33 56.04 -25.37 -7.33
C LEU A 33 57.58 -25.54 -7.27
N GLU A 34 58.21 -24.73 -6.41
CA GLU A 34 58.55 -25.24 -5.07
C GLU A 34 58.70 -24.15 -3.99
N LYS A 35 59.08 -24.54 -2.76
CA LYS A 35 58.98 -23.73 -1.54
C LYS A 35 60.18 -22.79 -1.33
N GLY A 36 59.91 -21.61 -0.78
CA GLY A 36 60.91 -20.76 -0.13
C GLY A 36 60.23 -19.77 0.83
N ALA A 37 60.77 -19.59 2.03
CA ALA A 37 60.18 -18.71 3.05
C ALA A 37 61.15 -17.60 3.47
N LYS A 38 60.73 -16.32 3.32
CA LYS A 38 61.12 -15.19 4.20
C LYS A 38 60.42 -13.87 3.82
N THR A 39 59.89 -13.20 4.84
CA THR A 39 59.84 -11.73 5.07
C THR A 39 59.95 -10.76 3.88
N GLY A 40 58.94 -9.90 3.67
CA GLY A 40 59.06 -8.66 2.88
C GLY A 40 57.77 -7.85 2.77
N LYS A 41 57.82 -6.53 3.02
CA LYS A 41 56.67 -5.61 2.88
C LYS A 41 56.31 -5.37 1.41
N GLY A 42 55.02 -5.16 1.12
CA GLY A 42 54.53 -4.57 -0.14
C GLY A 42 53.02 -4.30 -0.06
N GLN A 43 52.61 -3.04 -0.25
CA GLN A 43 51.21 -2.58 -0.21
C GLN A 43 50.83 -2.01 -1.61
N VAL A 44 49.51 -1.82 -1.85
CA VAL A 44 48.89 -1.32 -3.10
C VAL A 44 48.79 -2.43 -4.16
N SER A 45 47.61 -2.79 -4.69
CA SER A 45 46.36 -2.04 -4.91
C SER A 45 45.09 -2.90 -4.73
N SER A 46 43.95 -2.24 -4.44
CA SER A 46 42.62 -2.84 -4.53
C SER A 46 42.07 -2.73 -5.96
N PRO A 47 41.52 -3.79 -6.57
CA PRO A 47 40.67 -3.68 -7.75
C PRO A 47 39.24 -3.36 -7.33
N GLU A 48 38.63 -2.33 -7.91
CA GLU A 48 37.18 -2.15 -7.82
C GLU A 48 36.46 -3.22 -8.66
N GLY A 49 35.53 -3.92 -8.03
CA GLY A 49 34.65 -4.90 -8.64
C GLY A 49 33.55 -5.27 -7.64
N PRO A 50 32.35 -5.68 -8.10
CA PRO A 50 31.24 -5.98 -7.19
C PRO A 50 31.62 -7.10 -6.24
N ALA A 51 31.75 -6.77 -4.95
CA ALA A 51 32.19 -7.72 -3.93
C ALA A 51 31.21 -8.89 -3.82
N ASN A 52 31.72 -10.11 -3.98
CA ASN A 52 30.90 -11.32 -3.90
C ASN A 52 30.33 -11.45 -2.47
N PRO A 53 28.99 -11.44 -2.26
CA PRO A 53 28.38 -11.49 -0.94
C PRO A 53 28.60 -12.82 -0.20
N PHE A 54 29.17 -13.83 -0.87
CA PHE A 54 29.58 -15.11 -0.28
C PHE A 54 31.10 -15.26 -0.09
N HIS A 55 31.87 -14.18 -0.18
CA HIS A 55 33.31 -14.22 0.08
C HIS A 55 33.61 -14.32 1.59
N VAL A 56 33.89 -15.53 2.06
CA VAL A 56 34.42 -15.77 3.41
C VAL A 56 35.85 -15.23 3.49
N SER A 57 36.08 -14.28 4.39
CA SER A 57 37.40 -13.71 4.69
C SER A 57 38.38 -14.78 5.19
N GLY A 58 39.59 -14.82 4.62
CA GLY A 58 40.56 -15.89 4.86
C GLY A 58 41.08 -16.03 6.30
N ASP A 59 40.93 -15.00 7.15
CA ASP A 59 41.38 -15.01 8.55
C ASP A 59 40.42 -15.72 9.52
N VAL A 60 39.23 -16.13 9.09
CA VAL A 60 38.25 -16.83 9.95
C VAL A 60 38.13 -18.29 9.54
N ASP A 61 38.85 -19.18 10.22
CA ASP A 61 38.73 -20.63 10.01
C ASP A 61 37.40 -21.16 10.57
N ILE A 62 36.36 -21.14 9.72
CA ILE A 62 35.02 -21.69 9.98
C ILE A 62 35.08 -23.16 10.45
N PHE A 63 36.08 -23.94 10.03
CA PHE A 63 36.21 -25.33 10.47
C PHE A 63 36.70 -25.39 11.93
N LEU A 64 37.55 -24.48 12.38
CA LEU A 64 37.99 -24.39 13.77
C LEU A 64 36.80 -24.11 14.70
N PHE A 65 35.97 -23.10 14.39
CA PHE A 65 34.77 -22.77 15.16
C PHE A 65 33.76 -23.94 15.17
N ARG A 66 33.46 -24.54 14.01
CA ARG A 66 32.53 -25.69 13.96
C ARG A 66 33.08 -26.97 14.60
N ASN A 67 34.41 -27.10 14.73
CA ASN A 67 35.04 -28.14 15.54
C ASN A 67 34.92 -27.82 17.03
N GLN A 68 35.10 -26.56 17.44
CA GLN A 68 34.91 -26.10 18.82
C GLN A 68 33.45 -26.31 19.29
N GLU A 69 32.45 -25.94 18.47
CA GLU A 69 31.04 -26.24 18.72
C GLU A 69 30.78 -27.73 18.88
N ARG A 70 31.32 -28.56 17.98
CA ARG A 70 31.15 -30.03 18.06
C ARG A 70 31.74 -30.59 19.35
N ASN A 71 32.90 -30.10 19.78
CA ASN A 71 33.55 -30.54 21.01
C ASN A 71 32.81 -30.05 22.26
N LYS A 72 32.29 -28.81 22.26
CA LYS A 72 31.35 -28.31 23.28
C LYS A 72 30.09 -29.20 23.36
N ALA A 73 29.50 -29.58 22.22
CA ALA A 73 28.33 -30.45 22.17
C ALA A 73 28.60 -31.91 22.60
N ILE A 74 29.82 -32.42 22.41
CA ILE A 74 30.24 -33.75 22.90
C ILE A 74 30.40 -33.71 24.43
N THR A 75 31.15 -32.74 24.96
CA THR A 75 31.38 -32.60 26.41
C THR A 75 30.09 -32.32 27.19
N GLU A 76 29.20 -31.48 26.66
CA GLU A 76 27.87 -31.24 27.24
C GLU A 76 26.99 -32.52 27.26
N ARG A 77 27.11 -33.40 26.25
CA ARG A 77 26.45 -34.72 26.25
C ARG A 77 27.06 -35.67 27.26
N GLU A 78 28.38 -35.65 27.46
CA GLU A 78 29.07 -36.48 28.45
C GLU A 78 28.76 -36.06 29.88
N GLN A 79 28.67 -34.76 30.17
CA GLN A 79 28.13 -34.25 31.42
C GLN A 79 26.69 -34.73 31.63
N LYS A 80 25.81 -34.59 30.63
CA LYS A 80 24.42 -35.09 30.67
C LYS A 80 24.28 -36.61 30.81
N LYS A 81 25.32 -37.41 30.52
CA LYS A 81 25.36 -38.85 30.85
C LYS A 81 25.63 -39.09 32.35
N LYS A 82 26.46 -38.26 32.98
CA LYS A 82 26.86 -38.38 34.41
C LYS A 82 25.79 -37.88 35.39
N MET A 83 25.01 -36.86 35.01
CA MET A 83 23.93 -36.31 35.84
C MET A 83 22.78 -37.31 36.07
N ARG A 84 22.08 -37.22 37.20
CA ARG A 84 20.83 -37.95 37.52
C ARG A 84 19.65 -37.39 36.72
N VAL A 85 18.54 -38.15 36.65
CA VAL A 85 17.40 -37.79 35.77
C VAL A 85 16.71 -36.48 36.20
N HIS A 86 16.48 -36.27 37.50
CA HIS A 86 15.83 -35.05 38.01
C HIS A 86 16.70 -33.78 37.83
N GLU A 87 18.01 -33.92 37.70
CA GLU A 87 18.93 -32.80 37.47
C GLU A 87 18.94 -32.34 35.99
N LYS A 88 18.24 -33.05 35.09
CA LYS A 88 18.22 -32.78 33.65
C LYS A 88 17.01 -31.94 33.27
N MET A 89 17.17 -30.62 33.27
CA MET A 89 16.17 -29.65 32.80
C MET A 89 15.52 -30.05 31.46
N THR A 90 14.21 -29.89 31.32
CA THR A 90 13.48 -30.12 30.06
C THR A 90 13.94 -29.15 28.95
N TYR A 91 13.77 -29.51 27.67
CA TYR A 91 14.22 -28.70 26.53
C TYR A 91 13.68 -27.25 26.55
N ALA A 92 12.38 -27.05 26.83
CA ALA A 92 11.79 -25.72 26.96
C ALA A 92 12.42 -24.89 28.10
N SER A 93 12.64 -25.50 29.27
CA SER A 93 13.32 -24.85 30.40
C SER A 93 14.76 -24.46 30.06
N LYS A 94 15.47 -25.28 29.27
CA LYS A 94 16.79 -24.93 28.75
C LYS A 94 16.76 -23.75 27.77
N LEU A 95 15.74 -23.61 26.93
CA LEU A 95 15.62 -22.47 26.02
C LEU A 95 15.34 -21.16 26.76
N SER A 96 14.43 -21.19 27.74
CA SER A 96 14.15 -20.04 28.62
C SER A 96 15.41 -19.59 29.38
N ALA A 97 16.10 -20.54 30.04
CA ALA A 97 17.34 -20.26 30.75
C ALA A 97 18.45 -19.73 29.83
N LYS A 98 18.56 -20.24 28.59
CA LYS A 98 19.52 -19.72 27.59
C LYS A 98 19.23 -18.28 27.18
N ASN A 99 17.97 -17.90 26.99
CA ASN A 99 17.64 -16.52 26.60
C ASN A 99 17.91 -15.51 27.74
N SER A 100 17.74 -15.93 29.00
CA SER A 100 18.16 -15.14 30.17
C SER A 100 19.69 -15.07 30.29
N SER A 101 20.37 -16.21 30.20
CA SER A 101 21.85 -16.29 30.25
C SER A 101 22.51 -15.49 29.13
N LEU A 102 21.97 -15.52 27.91
CA LEU A 102 22.51 -14.77 26.77
C LEU A 102 22.36 -13.25 26.95
N ARG A 103 21.24 -12.78 27.51
CA ARG A 103 21.08 -11.36 27.86
C ARG A 103 22.09 -10.94 28.94
N GLN A 104 22.29 -11.78 29.96
CA GLN A 104 23.28 -11.52 31.00
C GLN A 104 24.72 -11.56 30.49
N GLU A 105 25.04 -12.48 29.57
CA GLU A 105 26.37 -12.61 28.96
C GLU A 105 26.67 -11.47 27.97
N LEU A 106 25.67 -10.99 27.22
CA LEU A 106 25.77 -9.77 26.41
C LEU A 106 26.00 -8.52 27.27
N GLN A 107 25.22 -8.35 28.35
CA GLN A 107 25.35 -7.20 29.24
C GLN A 107 26.70 -7.22 30.01
N LEU A 108 27.17 -8.40 30.42
CA LEU A 108 28.53 -8.57 30.95
C LEU A 108 29.61 -8.28 29.91
N GLN A 109 29.39 -8.60 28.63
CA GLN A 109 30.32 -8.27 27.54
C GLN A 109 30.37 -6.74 27.31
N GLU A 110 29.22 -6.06 27.30
CA GLU A 110 29.14 -4.59 27.22
C GLU A 110 29.86 -3.92 28.41
N GLU A 111 29.67 -4.43 29.63
CA GLU A 111 30.39 -3.97 30.83
C GLU A 111 31.89 -4.27 30.77
N MET A 112 32.30 -5.44 30.25
CA MET A 112 33.71 -5.81 30.05
C MET A 112 34.39 -4.92 29.01
N ASP A 113 33.74 -4.64 27.88
CA ASP A 113 34.27 -3.78 26.82
C ASP A 113 34.33 -2.32 27.26
N ALA A 114 33.32 -1.84 28.00
CA ALA A 114 33.36 -0.52 28.64
C ALA A 114 34.51 -0.42 29.66
N GLN A 115 34.72 -1.43 30.50
CA GLN A 115 35.87 -1.48 31.42
C GLN A 115 37.21 -1.57 30.70
N ALA A 116 37.31 -2.33 29.61
CA ALA A 116 38.52 -2.43 28.80
C ALA A 116 38.87 -1.10 28.11
N LEU A 117 37.86 -0.40 27.57
CA LEU A 117 38.01 0.93 26.99
C LEU A 117 38.43 1.95 28.06
N LEU A 118 37.78 1.95 29.23
CA LEU A 118 38.10 2.85 30.35
C LEU A 118 39.50 2.55 30.94
N ALA A 119 39.91 1.28 31.01
CA ALA A 119 41.28 0.88 31.35
C ALA A 119 42.29 1.33 30.28
N LYS A 120 41.92 1.31 28.99
CA LYS A 120 42.77 1.79 27.90
C LYS A 120 42.93 3.31 27.92
N VAL A 121 41.86 4.05 28.21
CA VAL A 121 41.91 5.51 28.45
C VAL A 121 42.80 5.82 29.65
N LYS A 122 42.67 5.10 30.77
CA LYS A 122 43.56 5.25 31.93
C LYS A 122 45.03 4.98 31.60
N GLN A 123 45.33 3.92 30.82
CA GLN A 123 46.70 3.70 30.33
C GLN A 123 47.21 4.89 29.50
N LEU A 124 46.42 5.39 28.56
CA LEU A 124 46.80 6.54 27.74
C LEU A 124 46.96 7.82 28.56
N GLN A 125 46.16 8.03 29.61
CA GLN A 125 46.33 9.12 30.57
C GLN A 125 47.65 8.99 31.34
N THR A 126 48.05 7.78 31.79
CA THR A 126 49.37 7.59 32.43
C THR A 126 50.57 7.77 31.49
N PHE A 127 50.37 7.70 30.16
CA PHE A 127 51.37 8.18 29.18
C PHE A 127 51.34 9.71 28.99
N GLY A 128 50.20 10.35 29.26
CA GLY A 128 50.02 11.80 29.24
C GLY A 128 50.59 12.53 30.47
N ASP A 129 50.76 11.82 31.60
CA ASP A 129 51.40 12.31 32.84
C ASP A 129 52.93 12.50 32.66
N ASN A 130 53.23 13.53 31.88
CA ASN A 130 54.52 13.89 31.30
C ASN A 130 55.61 14.20 32.36
N THR A 131 55.27 14.22 33.64
CA THR A 131 56.19 14.49 34.76
C THR A 131 57.37 13.52 34.81
N ALA A 132 57.13 12.21 34.65
CA ALA A 132 58.20 11.20 34.66
C ALA A 132 59.11 11.33 33.42
N TRP A 133 58.52 11.56 32.24
CA TRP A 133 59.27 11.71 30.99
C TRP A 133 60.09 13.00 30.97
N LYS A 134 59.52 14.11 31.46
CA LYS A 134 60.24 15.38 31.73
C LYS A 134 61.42 15.14 32.69
N LEU A 135 61.23 14.48 33.84
CA LEU A 135 62.33 14.18 34.78
C LEU A 135 63.42 13.26 34.19
N ILE A 136 63.11 12.46 33.17
CA ILE A 136 64.09 11.64 32.46
C ILE A 136 64.86 12.46 31.41
N MET A 137 64.21 13.46 30.80
CA MET A 137 64.83 14.35 29.81
C MET A 137 65.61 15.52 30.43
N THR A 138 65.23 16.01 31.62
CA THR A 138 65.94 17.08 32.34
C THR A 138 67.07 16.59 33.23
N LYS A 139 67.26 15.26 33.38
CA LYS A 139 68.45 14.69 33.99
C LYS A 139 69.61 14.76 32.99
N GLU A 140 70.49 15.73 33.20
CA GLU A 140 71.71 15.93 32.43
C GLU A 140 72.52 14.63 32.33
N LYS A 141 72.47 13.98 31.16
CA LYS A 141 73.48 13.00 30.81
C LYS A 141 74.78 13.74 30.57
N LYS A 142 75.83 13.37 31.31
CA LYS A 142 77.20 13.76 30.97
C LYS A 142 77.48 13.28 29.54
N LEU A 143 77.61 14.23 28.63
CA LEU A 143 77.90 13.98 27.23
C LEU A 143 79.39 13.69 27.10
N GLU A 144 79.72 12.40 27.05
CA GLU A 144 80.93 11.96 26.35
C GLU A 144 80.90 12.52 24.91
N PRO A 145 82.04 12.89 24.30
CA PRO A 145 82.08 13.47 22.97
C PRO A 145 81.65 12.45 21.91
N ASP A 146 80.36 12.45 21.60
CA ASP A 146 79.75 11.58 20.59
C ASP A 146 80.38 11.84 19.22
N SER A 147 80.93 10.78 18.62
CA SER A 147 81.46 10.81 17.24
C SER A 147 80.45 11.46 16.28
N ILE A 148 80.95 12.31 15.38
CA ILE A 148 80.14 13.14 14.47
C ILE A 148 79.08 12.30 13.71
N SER A 149 79.42 11.07 13.30
CA SER A 149 78.48 10.12 12.70
C SER A 149 77.28 9.79 13.61
N LYS A 150 77.52 9.57 14.91
CA LYS A 150 76.49 9.25 15.90
C LYS A 150 75.57 10.45 16.19
N TYR A 151 76.09 11.67 16.13
CA TYR A 151 75.31 12.91 16.20
C TYR A 151 74.43 13.11 14.96
N ILE A 152 75.01 12.93 13.75
CA ILE A 152 74.28 12.99 12.48
C ILE A 152 73.12 11.98 12.47
N ASP A 153 73.34 10.74 12.94
CA ASP A 153 72.31 9.71 13.01
C ASP A 153 71.27 9.95 14.11
N GLN A 154 71.62 10.62 15.21
CA GLN A 154 70.63 11.10 16.19
C GLN A 154 69.71 12.16 15.58
N ASN A 155 70.27 13.16 14.88
CA ASN A 155 69.49 14.18 14.18
C ASN A 155 68.59 13.57 13.10
N ARG A 156 69.11 12.66 12.27
CA ARG A 156 68.30 11.91 11.28
C ARG A 156 67.11 11.18 11.91
N LYS A 157 67.32 10.51 13.05
CA LYS A 157 66.25 9.82 13.81
C LYS A 157 65.24 10.82 14.37
N MET A 158 65.70 11.96 14.89
CA MET A 158 64.84 13.02 15.41
C MET A 158 63.96 13.63 14.30
N PHE A 159 64.52 13.96 13.13
CA PHE A 159 63.75 14.46 11.98
C PHE A 159 62.75 13.42 11.45
N LEU A 160 63.12 12.14 11.39
CA LEU A 160 62.21 11.07 10.96
C LEU A 160 61.03 10.90 11.94
N ILE A 161 61.29 10.96 13.25
CA ILE A 161 60.24 10.92 14.28
C ILE A 161 59.36 12.17 14.16
N GLN A 162 59.94 13.37 14.06
CA GLN A 162 59.19 14.62 13.92
C GLN A 162 58.26 14.61 12.70
N TYR A 163 58.77 14.23 11.52
CA TYR A 163 57.97 14.07 10.31
C TYR A 163 56.82 13.06 10.51
N SER A 164 57.09 11.92 11.16
CA SER A 164 56.05 10.92 11.45
C SER A 164 54.97 11.45 12.41
N LEU A 165 55.34 12.26 13.39
CA LEU A 165 54.41 12.90 14.33
C LEU A 165 53.55 13.95 13.64
N ASP A 166 54.13 14.80 12.79
CA ASP A 166 53.40 15.86 12.10
C ASP A 166 52.49 15.32 10.99
N MET A 167 52.90 14.23 10.33
CA MET A 167 51.99 13.47 9.44
C MET A 167 50.82 12.85 10.23
N LYS A 168 51.08 12.26 11.41
CA LYS A 168 50.00 11.73 12.26
C LYS A 168 49.07 12.82 12.81
N ARG A 169 49.60 13.98 13.20
CA ARG A 169 48.80 15.16 13.61
C ARG A 169 47.93 15.69 12.47
N SER A 170 48.47 15.76 11.26
CA SER A 170 47.73 16.21 10.08
C SER A 170 46.60 15.24 9.72
N GLU A 171 46.86 13.94 9.81
CA GLU A 171 45.86 12.89 9.59
C GLU A 171 44.77 12.87 10.67
N ILE A 172 45.14 13.08 11.95
CA ILE A 172 44.17 13.24 13.06
C ILE A 172 43.23 14.42 12.76
N ARG A 173 43.76 15.60 12.41
CA ARG A 173 42.94 16.77 12.04
C ARG A 173 42.02 16.50 10.84
N ARG A 174 42.49 15.74 9.86
CA ARG A 174 41.67 15.33 8.70
C ARG A 174 40.50 14.45 9.12
N LEU A 175 40.70 13.57 10.10
CA LEU A 175 39.65 12.70 10.65
C LEU A 175 38.69 13.47 11.58
N GLU A 176 39.19 14.40 12.40
CA GLU A 176 38.37 15.32 13.23
C GLU A 176 37.41 16.17 12.37
N MET A 177 37.90 16.72 11.25
CA MET A 177 37.07 17.47 10.29
C MET A 177 36.02 16.59 9.58
N LEU A 178 36.30 15.31 9.35
CA LEU A 178 35.33 14.38 8.75
C LEU A 178 34.29 13.90 9.78
N ALA A 179 34.69 13.67 11.03
CA ALA A 179 33.78 13.32 12.11
C ALA A 179 32.75 14.42 12.33
N THR A 180 33.20 15.67 12.53
CA THR A 180 32.30 16.82 12.73
C THR A 180 31.39 17.12 11.54
N TRP A 181 31.83 16.82 10.30
CA TRP A 181 30.98 16.93 9.12
C TRP A 181 29.88 15.85 9.07
N GLU A 182 30.20 14.60 9.40
CA GLU A 182 29.20 13.53 9.45
C GLU A 182 28.26 13.66 10.67
N GLU A 183 28.75 14.15 11.81
CA GLU A 183 27.96 14.49 13.00
C GLU A 183 26.90 15.57 12.68
N THR A 184 27.31 16.69 12.08
CA THR A 184 26.37 17.78 11.72
C THR A 184 25.37 17.38 10.63
N LYS A 185 25.74 16.42 9.77
CA LYS A 185 24.86 15.80 8.76
C LYS A 185 23.86 14.83 9.40
N LEU A 186 24.28 14.05 10.40
CA LEU A 186 23.41 13.18 11.18
C LEU A 186 22.42 14.00 12.03
N GLU A 187 22.88 15.06 12.68
CA GLU A 187 22.05 16.00 13.46
C GLU A 187 20.96 16.66 12.58
N GLN A 188 21.27 16.97 11.31
CA GLN A 188 20.28 17.47 10.35
C GLN A 188 19.22 16.41 10.00
N ALA A 189 19.63 15.14 9.82
CA ALA A 189 18.71 14.05 9.53
C ALA A 189 17.79 13.74 10.74
N GLU A 190 18.34 13.75 11.95
CA GLU A 190 17.60 13.61 13.21
C GLU A 190 16.54 14.73 13.35
N LYS A 191 16.93 15.99 13.11
CA LYS A 191 16.02 17.15 13.10
C LYS A 191 15.01 17.20 11.94
N SER A 192 15.15 16.36 10.91
CA SER A 192 14.05 16.11 9.96
C SER A 192 13.09 15.04 10.47
N LEU A 193 13.62 13.92 10.99
CA LEU A 193 12.81 12.82 11.52
C LEU A 193 11.96 13.24 12.74
N GLU A 194 12.50 14.11 13.61
CA GLU A 194 11.78 14.70 14.73
C GLU A 194 10.57 15.54 14.28
N LYS A 195 10.72 16.32 13.20
CA LYS A 195 9.61 17.12 12.62
C LYS A 195 8.58 16.23 11.96
N ASP A 196 9.01 15.23 11.20
CA ASP A 196 8.11 14.29 10.55
C ASP A 196 7.31 13.51 11.61
N ALA A 197 7.94 13.06 12.70
CA ALA A 197 7.27 12.44 13.85
C ALA A 197 6.22 13.37 14.49
N ALA A 198 6.56 14.64 14.74
CA ALA A 198 5.62 15.61 15.29
C ALA A 198 4.41 15.87 14.36
N LEU A 199 4.63 15.86 13.03
CA LEU A 199 3.56 15.98 12.03
C LEU A 199 2.70 14.70 11.98
N PHE A 200 3.27 13.50 12.16
CA PHE A 200 2.51 12.26 12.29
C PHE A 200 1.64 12.26 13.56
N ASP A 201 2.16 12.71 14.71
CA ASP A 201 1.38 12.82 15.95
C ASP A 201 0.23 13.84 15.83
N GLU A 202 0.43 14.94 15.12
CA GLU A 202 -0.65 15.91 14.82
C GLU A 202 -1.69 15.33 13.86
N PHE A 203 -1.25 14.60 12.82
CA PHE A 203 -2.15 13.90 11.89
C PHE A 203 -3.01 12.84 12.59
N LEU A 204 -2.42 12.02 13.48
CA LEU A 204 -3.15 11.02 14.26
C LEU A 204 -4.18 11.69 15.17
N ARG A 205 -3.79 12.75 15.90
CA ARG A 205 -4.70 13.52 16.76
C ARG A 205 -5.89 14.10 16.00
N GLU A 206 -5.71 14.65 14.81
CA GLU A 206 -6.83 15.21 14.04
C GLU A 206 -7.65 14.13 13.33
N ASN A 207 -7.05 12.97 12.99
CA ASN A 207 -7.79 11.79 12.54
C ASN A 207 -8.73 11.25 13.63
N ASP A 208 -8.22 11.04 14.84
CA ASP A 208 -9.02 10.65 16.02
C ASP A 208 -10.13 11.66 16.30
N ARG A 209 -9.81 12.95 16.24
CA ARG A 209 -10.77 14.04 16.46
C ARG A 209 -11.88 14.07 15.39
N SER A 210 -11.55 13.77 14.14
CA SER A 210 -12.50 13.66 13.03
C SER A 210 -13.39 12.41 13.18
N SER A 211 -12.78 11.27 13.48
CA SER A 211 -13.47 10.00 13.77
C SER A 211 -14.48 10.13 14.92
N VAL A 212 -14.07 10.73 16.03
CA VAL A 212 -14.94 10.99 17.20
C VAL A 212 -16.06 12.00 16.88
N GLN A 213 -15.84 12.96 15.97
CA GLN A 213 -16.91 13.85 15.50
C GLN A 213 -17.93 13.12 14.63
N ALA A 214 -17.49 12.28 13.69
CA ALA A 214 -18.36 11.46 12.86
C ALA A 214 -19.18 10.47 13.70
N MET A 215 -18.56 9.83 14.69
CA MET A 215 -19.22 8.95 15.67
C MET A 215 -20.33 9.68 16.42
N ARG A 216 -20.06 10.86 17.00
CA ARG A 216 -21.06 11.67 17.73
C ARG A 216 -22.21 12.14 16.85
N LEU A 217 -21.97 12.40 15.56
CA LEU A 217 -23.03 12.75 14.61
C LEU A 217 -23.93 11.54 14.36
N ALA A 218 -23.36 10.36 14.12
CA ALA A 218 -24.10 9.12 13.97
C ALA A 218 -24.89 8.73 15.25
N GLU A 219 -24.33 8.94 16.45
CA GLU A 219 -25.04 8.79 17.72
C GLU A 219 -26.23 9.74 17.86
N LYS A 220 -26.07 11.01 17.46
CA LYS A 220 -27.15 12.00 17.48
C LYS A 220 -28.28 11.62 16.51
N ASP A 221 -27.95 11.21 15.30
CA ASP A 221 -28.93 10.87 14.27
C ASP A 221 -29.63 9.54 14.55
N THR A 222 -28.91 8.55 15.11
CA THR A 222 -29.52 7.30 15.60
C THR A 222 -30.41 7.54 16.82
N LYS A 223 -30.04 8.44 17.73
CA LYS A 223 -30.92 8.86 18.83
C LYS A 223 -32.22 9.51 18.30
N ALA A 224 -32.11 10.48 17.39
CA ALA A 224 -33.27 11.13 16.78
C ALA A 224 -34.17 10.13 16.02
N LYS A 225 -33.58 9.13 15.36
CA LYS A 225 -34.30 8.01 14.74
C LYS A 225 -35.04 7.16 15.78
N VAL A 226 -34.43 6.85 16.93
CA VAL A 226 -35.08 6.08 18.02
C VAL A 226 -36.23 6.88 18.64
N GLU A 227 -36.04 8.18 18.90
CA GLU A 227 -37.10 9.08 19.39
C GLU A 227 -38.31 9.08 18.43
N LYS A 228 -38.08 9.14 17.10
CA LYS A 228 -39.14 9.05 16.09
C LYS A 228 -39.78 7.65 15.97
N ILE A 229 -39.03 6.58 16.22
CA ILE A 229 -39.59 5.21 16.31
C ILE A 229 -40.52 5.09 17.52
N MET A 230 -40.16 5.67 18.67
CA MET A 230 -41.03 5.68 19.86
C MET A 230 -42.32 6.47 19.63
N GLU A 231 -42.25 7.63 18.97
CA GLU A 231 -43.44 8.40 18.57
C GLU A 231 -44.36 7.61 17.61
N ILE A 232 -43.78 6.88 16.64
CA ILE A 232 -44.54 5.98 15.76
C ILE A 232 -45.18 4.82 16.54
N GLN A 233 -44.49 4.26 17.54
CA GLN A 233 -45.02 3.17 18.38
C GLN A 233 -46.17 3.65 19.28
N ASP A 234 -46.08 4.84 19.87
CA ASP A 234 -47.16 5.43 20.65
C ASP A 234 -48.39 5.71 19.77
N LEU A 235 -48.21 6.39 18.63
CA LEU A 235 -49.30 6.63 17.66
C LEU A 235 -49.92 5.33 17.13
N THR A 236 -49.12 4.28 16.91
CA THR A 236 -49.62 2.95 16.55
C THR A 236 -50.48 2.33 17.66
N THR A 237 -50.08 2.51 18.92
CA THR A 237 -50.83 2.07 20.10
C THR A 237 -52.15 2.84 20.24
N GLN A 238 -52.14 4.16 20.04
CA GLN A 238 -53.36 4.98 19.99
C GLN A 238 -54.30 4.51 18.87
N ILE A 239 -53.79 4.23 17.66
CA ILE A 239 -54.58 3.71 16.53
C ILE A 239 -55.22 2.36 16.86
N VAL A 240 -54.51 1.45 17.52
CA VAL A 240 -55.06 0.14 17.95
C VAL A 240 -56.16 0.33 19.01
N ASN A 241 -55.94 1.21 20.00
CA ASN A 241 -56.94 1.52 21.01
C ASN A 241 -58.22 2.11 20.39
N ILE A 242 -58.09 3.09 19.50
CA ILE A 242 -59.23 3.72 18.80
C ILE A 242 -59.96 2.69 17.93
N LYS A 243 -59.26 1.81 17.21
CA LYS A 243 -59.88 0.71 16.45
C LYS A 243 -60.69 -0.23 17.35
N SER A 244 -60.14 -0.60 18.52
CA SER A 244 -60.87 -1.45 19.47
C SER A 244 -62.14 -0.79 20.00
N GLU A 245 -62.13 0.53 20.16
CA GLU A 245 -63.27 1.31 20.63
C GLU A 245 -64.34 1.47 19.54
N ILE A 246 -63.92 1.68 18.28
CA ILE A 246 -64.82 1.64 17.12
C ILE A 246 -65.54 0.29 17.04
N SER A 247 -64.83 -0.84 17.16
CA SER A 247 -65.48 -2.15 17.11
C SER A 247 -66.50 -2.38 18.23
N LYS A 248 -66.24 -1.95 19.47
CA LYS A 248 -67.25 -1.97 20.56
C LYS A 248 -68.50 -1.15 20.20
N GLN A 249 -68.31 0.01 19.57
CA GLN A 249 -69.41 0.87 19.14
C GLN A 249 -70.18 0.28 17.95
N GLU A 250 -69.50 -0.41 17.03
CA GLU A 250 -70.12 -1.16 15.94
C GLU A 250 -70.95 -2.35 16.45
N ASP A 251 -70.44 -3.12 17.41
CA ASP A 251 -71.18 -4.21 18.07
C ASP A 251 -72.41 -3.69 18.81
N THR A 252 -72.26 -2.59 19.55
CA THR A 252 -73.37 -1.90 20.24
C THR A 252 -74.41 -1.38 19.23
N LEU A 253 -73.96 -0.83 18.10
CA LEU A 253 -74.83 -0.38 17.01
C LEU A 253 -75.56 -1.55 16.33
N GLN A 254 -74.93 -2.72 16.19
CA GLN A 254 -75.58 -3.94 15.71
C GLN A 254 -76.69 -4.40 16.66
N GLN A 255 -76.46 -4.38 17.97
CA GLN A 255 -77.50 -4.66 18.97
C GLN A 255 -78.69 -3.70 18.82
N TYR A 256 -78.43 -2.39 18.72
CA TYR A 256 -79.51 -1.40 18.48
C TYR A 256 -80.24 -1.59 17.15
N ARG A 257 -79.58 -2.06 16.08
CA ARG A 257 -80.26 -2.44 14.83
C ARG A 257 -81.20 -3.63 15.05
N ILE A 258 -80.74 -4.68 15.74
CA ILE A 258 -81.57 -5.85 16.06
C ILE A 258 -82.78 -5.46 16.91
N TYR A 259 -82.61 -4.63 17.93
CA TYR A 259 -83.72 -4.12 18.75
C TYR A 259 -84.70 -3.27 17.94
N LYS A 260 -84.21 -2.41 17.04
CA LYS A 260 -85.05 -1.61 16.13
C LYS A 260 -85.86 -2.48 15.18
N ASP A 261 -85.24 -3.49 14.57
CA ASP A 261 -85.92 -4.39 13.63
C ASP A 261 -86.89 -5.35 14.34
N PHE A 262 -86.65 -5.67 15.62
CA PHE A 262 -87.60 -6.34 16.50
C PHE A 262 -88.80 -5.44 16.83
N LEU A 263 -88.56 -4.18 17.23
CA LEU A 263 -89.62 -3.21 17.52
C LEU A 263 -90.51 -2.96 16.29
N TYR A 264 -89.94 -2.82 15.09
CA TYR A 264 -90.73 -2.69 13.84
C TYR A 264 -91.57 -3.93 13.50
N LYS A 265 -91.21 -5.13 13.97
CA LYS A 265 -92.05 -6.33 13.83
C LYS A 265 -93.22 -6.36 14.83
N LEU A 266 -93.12 -5.61 15.93
CA LEU A 266 -94.17 -5.46 16.94
C LEU A 266 -95.05 -4.21 16.74
N SER A 267 -94.54 -3.17 16.05
CA SER A 267 -95.31 -1.94 15.77
C SER A 267 -96.55 -2.21 14.91
N PRO A 268 -97.74 -1.67 15.28
CA PRO A 268 -98.92 -1.69 14.43
C PRO A 268 -98.66 -1.03 13.07
N LYS A 269 -99.16 -1.64 11.99
CA LYS A 269 -98.92 -1.21 10.60
C LYS A 269 -99.37 0.23 10.33
N GLU A 270 -100.50 0.63 10.90
CA GLU A 270 -101.06 1.98 10.81
C GLU A 270 -100.08 3.04 11.34
N TRP A 271 -99.42 2.76 12.46
CA TRP A 271 -98.41 3.64 13.06
C TRP A 271 -97.11 3.67 12.24
N LEU A 272 -96.73 2.54 11.63
CA LEU A 272 -95.60 2.46 10.70
C LEU A 272 -95.83 3.29 9.44
N GLU A 273 -97.00 3.22 8.82
CA GLU A 273 -97.34 4.03 7.64
C GLU A 273 -97.41 5.53 7.97
N GLU A 274 -97.94 5.89 9.13
CA GLU A 274 -97.98 7.26 9.65
C GLU A 274 -96.55 7.81 9.87
N GLN A 275 -95.64 6.99 10.40
CA GLN A 275 -94.22 7.35 10.54
C GLN A 275 -93.46 7.37 9.21
N GLU A 276 -93.78 6.49 8.25
CA GLU A 276 -93.23 6.52 6.88
C GLU A 276 -93.64 7.82 6.18
N LYS A 277 -94.93 8.20 6.24
CA LYS A 277 -95.45 9.47 5.71
C LYS A 277 -94.73 10.67 6.35
N LYS A 278 -94.52 10.67 7.66
CA LYS A 278 -93.75 11.71 8.38
C LYS A 278 -92.27 11.72 8.00
N ARG A 279 -91.63 10.56 7.84
CA ARG A 279 -90.24 10.43 7.37
C ARG A 279 -90.07 10.94 5.94
N LEU A 280 -91.03 10.65 5.06
CA LEU A 280 -91.06 11.14 3.68
C LEU A 280 -91.33 12.65 3.62
N ALA A 281 -92.20 13.19 4.47
CA ALA A 281 -92.40 14.62 4.62
C ALA A 281 -91.13 15.33 5.15
N LEU A 282 -90.44 14.75 6.14
CA LEU A 282 -89.20 15.31 6.69
C LEU A 282 -88.03 15.22 5.69
N LYS A 283 -87.96 14.14 4.89
CA LYS A 283 -87.03 14.05 3.75
C LYS A 283 -87.31 15.14 2.72
N LYS A 284 -88.56 15.27 2.25
CA LYS A 284 -88.96 16.33 1.32
C LYS A 284 -88.69 17.73 1.87
N ALA A 285 -88.86 17.96 3.17
CA ALA A 285 -88.54 19.22 3.82
C ALA A 285 -87.03 19.50 3.87
N LYS A 286 -86.19 18.48 4.08
CA LYS A 286 -84.72 18.60 3.96
C LYS A 286 -84.27 18.82 2.52
N GLU A 287 -84.87 18.12 1.56
CA GLU A 287 -84.60 18.31 0.12
C GLU A 287 -85.05 19.70 -0.35
N LEU A 288 -86.13 20.28 0.22
CA LEU A 288 -86.53 21.68 -0.03
C LEU A 288 -85.54 22.70 0.56
N ALA A 289 -84.97 22.40 1.73
CA ALA A 289 -83.97 23.24 2.38
C ALA A 289 -82.59 23.20 1.70
N GLU A 290 -82.27 22.10 1.00
CA GLU A 290 -81.01 21.86 0.27
C GLU A 290 -81.14 22.17 -1.25
N THR A 291 -81.87 23.24 -1.61
CA THR A 291 -81.91 23.76 -3.00
C THR A 291 -80.96 24.97 -3.17
N PRO A 292 -79.92 24.90 -4.02
CA PRO A 292 -78.94 25.99 -4.16
C PRO A 292 -79.48 27.25 -4.83
N LYS A 293 -78.86 28.39 -4.50
CA LYS A 293 -78.87 29.56 -5.39
C LYS A 293 -77.96 29.29 -6.59
N GLU A 294 -78.53 29.19 -7.78
CA GLU A 294 -77.94 29.65 -9.05
C GLU A 294 -79.08 30.07 -9.98
N GLY A 295 -78.86 31.09 -10.83
CA GLY A 295 -79.84 31.57 -11.79
C GLY A 295 -79.23 32.08 -13.09
N SER A 296 -80.07 32.13 -14.14
CA SER A 296 -79.80 32.60 -15.51
C SER A 296 -78.90 31.68 -16.36
N VAL A 297 -79.42 30.73 -17.15
CA VAL A 297 -80.22 30.84 -18.41
C VAL A 297 -79.37 31.09 -19.66
N SER A 298 -79.36 30.14 -20.62
CA SER A 298 -80.12 30.26 -21.89
C SER A 298 -79.96 29.03 -22.81
N SER A 299 -81.08 28.56 -23.39
CA SER A 299 -81.10 27.79 -24.65
C SER A 299 -81.04 28.76 -25.85
N ILE A 300 -80.64 28.32 -27.06
CA ILE A 300 -81.49 28.12 -28.28
C ILE A 300 -80.77 27.07 -29.22
N PRO A 301 -81.05 26.79 -30.52
CA PRO A 301 -81.15 25.38 -30.97
C PRO A 301 -80.24 24.92 -32.14
N VAL A 302 -80.28 23.59 -32.37
CA VAL A 302 -80.11 22.80 -33.62
C VAL A 302 -79.54 23.48 -34.89
N ASP A 303 -78.43 22.93 -35.41
CA ASP A 303 -78.28 22.57 -36.83
C ASP A 303 -77.40 21.30 -37.01
N LYS A 304 -77.13 20.88 -38.25
CA LYS A 304 -76.71 19.52 -38.65
C LYS A 304 -75.20 19.22 -38.55
N GLY A 305 -74.85 17.93 -38.65
CA GLY A 305 -73.47 17.42 -38.82
C GLY A 305 -72.96 17.50 -40.28
N PRO A 306 -72.08 16.58 -40.79
CA PRO A 306 -71.74 15.26 -40.25
C PRO A 306 -70.25 14.77 -40.37
N GLY A 307 -69.96 13.64 -39.73
CA GLY A 307 -69.40 12.45 -40.42
C GLY A 307 -67.88 12.28 -40.68
N SER A 308 -67.23 11.40 -39.90
CA SER A 308 -66.32 10.30 -40.35
C SER A 308 -65.95 9.43 -39.13
N LYS A 309 -66.15 8.10 -39.12
CA LYS A 309 -65.40 7.04 -39.84
C LYS A 309 -63.88 7.08 -39.57
N GLY A 310 -63.25 6.11 -38.89
CA GLY A 310 -63.78 4.94 -38.17
C GLY A 310 -62.73 3.82 -38.03
N LYS A 311 -63.10 2.73 -37.32
CA LYS A 311 -62.30 1.52 -36.99
C LYS A 311 -61.13 1.80 -36.01
N MET A 312 -60.94 1.09 -34.89
CA MET A 312 -61.00 -0.35 -34.59
C MET A 312 -59.88 -1.17 -35.26
N VAL A 313 -58.85 -1.49 -34.47
CA VAL A 313 -58.37 -2.86 -34.18
C VAL A 313 -57.49 -2.77 -32.92
N SER A 314 -57.51 -3.80 -32.08
CA SER A 314 -56.55 -3.99 -30.97
C SER A 314 -55.75 -5.25 -31.24
N LEU A 315 -54.43 -5.19 -31.04
CA LEU A 315 -53.50 -6.33 -31.03
C LEU A 315 -52.21 -5.93 -30.29
N TRP A 316 -51.41 -6.91 -29.89
CA TRP A 316 -50.66 -6.84 -28.62
C TRP A 316 -49.13 -6.75 -28.74
N ALA A 317 -48.53 -6.43 -27.58
CA ALA A 317 -47.26 -6.94 -27.05
C ALA A 317 -45.94 -6.13 -27.22
N ARG A 318 -45.25 -6.03 -26.06
CA ARG A 318 -43.84 -5.76 -25.76
C ARG A 318 -43.19 -4.43 -26.20
N GLU A 319 -42.89 -3.50 -25.28
CA GLU A 319 -41.83 -3.58 -24.24
C GLU A 319 -40.41 -3.34 -24.80
N ALA A 320 -40.02 -2.05 -24.90
CA ALA A 320 -38.63 -1.60 -24.77
C ALA A 320 -38.56 -0.09 -24.46
N GLN A 321 -37.88 0.26 -23.36
CA GLN A 321 -37.11 1.50 -23.06
C GLN A 321 -37.71 2.92 -23.28
N GLY A 322 -37.36 3.84 -22.37
CA GLY A 322 -37.18 5.27 -22.69
C GLY A 322 -38.36 6.22 -22.46
N LEU A 323 -38.73 6.50 -21.20
CA LEU A 323 -39.66 7.61 -20.91
C LEU A 323 -38.99 8.98 -21.12
N LYS A 324 -39.45 9.72 -22.14
CA LYS A 324 -39.29 11.18 -22.23
C LYS A 324 -40.62 11.84 -22.64
N LYS A 325 -41.13 12.72 -21.76
CA LYS A 325 -42.19 13.72 -22.02
C LYS A 325 -43.64 13.13 -22.17
N PRO A 326 -44.71 13.94 -22.37
CA PRO A 326 -45.25 14.80 -21.30
C PRO A 326 -46.82 14.90 -21.23
N TRP A 327 -47.43 14.65 -20.07
CA TRP A 327 -48.80 15.10 -19.72
C TRP A 327 -48.83 15.43 -18.20
N LYS A 328 -49.54 16.44 -17.65
CA LYS A 328 -50.88 17.02 -17.88
C LYS A 328 -52.06 16.05 -17.67
N LEU A 329 -52.44 15.78 -16.41
CA LEU A 329 -53.78 16.09 -15.86
C LEU A 329 -54.06 15.49 -14.46
N LEU A 330 -54.29 16.36 -13.47
CA LEU A 330 -55.42 16.39 -12.52
C LEU A 330 -55.51 17.87 -12.06
N GLN A 331 -56.57 18.70 -12.24
CA GLN A 331 -58.02 18.56 -12.45
C GLN A 331 -58.86 18.56 -11.15
N ALA A 332 -60.08 19.11 -11.23
CA ALA A 332 -60.97 19.58 -10.14
C ALA A 332 -60.49 20.89 -9.46
N VAL A 333 -61.34 21.76 -8.91
CA VAL A 333 -62.81 21.74 -8.67
C VAL A 333 -63.54 22.84 -9.47
N ARG A 334 -64.89 22.86 -9.47
CA ARG A 334 -65.78 23.63 -10.37
C ARG A 334 -67.01 24.15 -9.59
N LEU A 335 -67.66 25.21 -10.10
CA LEU A 335 -68.95 25.81 -9.67
C LEU A 335 -68.93 26.56 -8.31
N GLY A 336 -69.64 27.67 -8.12
CA GLY A 336 -70.46 28.51 -9.03
C GLY A 336 -71.30 29.54 -8.26
N GLN A 337 -71.66 30.70 -8.87
CA GLN A 337 -72.91 31.46 -8.57
C GLN A 337 -73.09 32.74 -9.40
N VAL A 338 -74.25 32.87 -10.09
CA VAL A 338 -74.89 34.14 -10.55
C VAL A 338 -76.45 33.99 -10.45
N PRO A 339 -77.33 34.94 -10.85
CA PRO A 339 -78.17 35.66 -9.87
C PRO A 339 -79.71 35.57 -10.06
N SER A 340 -80.50 36.20 -9.16
CA SER A 340 -81.65 37.06 -9.54
C SER A 340 -82.28 37.85 -8.36
N SER A 341 -82.96 38.94 -8.72
CA SER A 341 -83.66 39.97 -7.91
C SER A 341 -84.95 39.45 -7.20
N SER A 342 -85.73 40.18 -6.38
CA SER A 342 -85.97 41.64 -6.26
C SER A 342 -86.71 42.04 -4.94
N SER A 343 -86.73 43.34 -4.62
CA SER A 343 -87.82 44.02 -3.87
C SER A 343 -87.79 45.53 -4.15
N SER A 344 -88.80 46.30 -3.69
CA SER A 344 -89.17 47.63 -4.24
C SER A 344 -88.95 48.83 -3.27
N VAL A 345 -89.36 50.01 -3.75
CA VAL A 345 -89.70 51.27 -3.05
C VAL A 345 -88.60 52.38 -3.00
N GLN A 346 -89.07 53.62 -3.21
CA GLN A 346 -88.37 54.92 -3.24
C GLN A 346 -88.33 55.58 -1.82
N PRO A 347 -87.69 56.77 -1.55
CA PRO A 347 -87.54 57.95 -2.43
C PRO A 347 -86.21 58.76 -2.34
N THR A 348 -86.13 59.89 -3.07
CA THR A 348 -85.41 61.17 -2.77
C THR A 348 -83.96 61.13 -2.25
N SER A 349 -82.93 61.80 -2.80
CA SER A 349 -82.86 63.05 -3.61
C SER A 349 -81.64 63.09 -4.58
N GLN A 350 -81.59 64.13 -5.43
CA GLN A 350 -80.47 64.53 -6.31
C GLN A 350 -79.32 65.28 -5.56
N PRO A 351 -78.20 65.73 -6.21
CA PRO A 351 -77.72 65.53 -7.60
C PRO A 351 -76.23 65.11 -7.76
N SER A 352 -75.82 65.00 -9.04
CA SER A 352 -74.50 65.38 -9.62
C SER A 352 -73.55 64.28 -10.11
N MET A 353 -72.98 64.55 -11.29
CA MET A 353 -71.84 63.90 -11.97
C MET A 353 -70.90 65.04 -12.39
N PRO A 354 -69.57 64.86 -12.34
CA PRO A 354 -68.86 64.63 -13.61
C PRO A 354 -67.53 63.85 -13.53
N SER A 355 -67.40 62.76 -14.30
CA SER A 355 -66.11 62.24 -14.86
C SER A 355 -66.33 60.88 -15.57
N ARG A 356 -66.73 60.86 -16.85
CA ARG A 356 -67.06 59.60 -17.58
C ARG A 356 -66.01 59.14 -18.61
N LEU A 357 -64.87 59.83 -18.73
CA LEU A 357 -63.77 59.42 -19.61
C LEU A 357 -62.63 58.74 -18.83
N ASP A 358 -62.22 59.33 -17.71
CA ASP A 358 -61.01 58.98 -16.96
C ASP A 358 -61.02 57.51 -16.53
N SER A 359 -62.15 57.07 -15.97
CA SER A 359 -62.37 55.70 -15.52
C SER A 359 -62.27 54.61 -16.60
N LYS A 360 -62.16 54.92 -17.91
CA LYS A 360 -61.77 53.93 -18.93
C LYS A 360 -60.26 53.91 -19.12
N GLY A 361 -59.61 55.06 -19.25
CA GLY A 361 -58.16 55.20 -19.30
C GLY A 361 -57.49 54.57 -18.07
N ASP A 362 -58.03 54.82 -16.86
CA ASP A 362 -57.54 54.22 -15.62
C ASP A 362 -57.54 52.69 -15.63
N ARG A 363 -58.55 52.06 -16.25
CA ARG A 363 -58.62 50.59 -16.37
C ARG A 363 -57.56 50.04 -17.32
N GLU A 364 -57.35 50.71 -18.44
CA GLU A 364 -56.33 50.32 -19.44
C GLU A 364 -54.91 50.56 -18.88
N VAL A 365 -54.68 51.68 -18.21
CA VAL A 365 -53.43 52.00 -17.49
C VAL A 365 -53.16 51.02 -16.35
N ASN A 366 -54.17 50.61 -15.58
CA ASN A 366 -53.98 49.65 -14.49
C ASN A 366 -53.79 48.20 -15.00
N GLN A 367 -54.38 47.82 -16.12
CA GLN A 367 -54.05 46.56 -16.82
C GLN A 367 -52.59 46.56 -17.32
N LEU A 368 -52.15 47.65 -17.94
CA LEU A 368 -50.77 47.82 -18.38
C LEU A 368 -49.78 47.75 -17.21
N LYS A 369 -50.07 48.43 -16.07
CA LYS A 369 -49.27 48.29 -14.84
C LYS A 369 -49.21 46.84 -14.35
N GLN A 370 -50.33 46.12 -14.34
CA GLN A 370 -50.39 44.74 -13.89
C GLN A 370 -49.60 43.79 -14.81
N TRP A 371 -49.63 44.01 -16.12
CA TRP A 371 -48.78 43.28 -17.08
C TRP A 371 -47.30 43.62 -16.90
N ILE A 372 -46.93 44.89 -16.71
CA ILE A 372 -45.55 45.31 -16.40
C ILE A 372 -45.06 44.63 -15.12
N THR A 373 -45.84 44.63 -14.03
CA THR A 373 -45.49 43.92 -12.79
C THR A 373 -45.30 42.42 -13.03
N THR A 374 -46.19 41.80 -13.81
CA THR A 374 -46.10 40.36 -14.13
C THR A 374 -44.84 40.03 -14.94
N LEU A 375 -44.48 40.87 -15.91
CA LEU A 375 -43.27 40.73 -16.72
C LEU A 375 -42.01 40.97 -15.89
N MET A 376 -41.97 41.99 -15.02
CA MET A 376 -40.86 42.21 -14.09
C MET A 376 -40.66 41.03 -13.12
N MET A 377 -41.75 40.46 -12.59
CA MET A 377 -41.70 39.25 -11.74
C MET A 377 -41.29 37.98 -12.51
N SER A 378 -41.36 37.99 -13.85
CA SER A 378 -40.90 36.88 -14.69
C SER A 378 -39.42 37.05 -15.04
N LEU A 379 -39.03 38.26 -15.46
CA LEU A 379 -37.65 38.63 -15.76
C LEU A 379 -36.73 38.41 -14.55
N ALA A 380 -37.13 38.86 -13.36
CA ALA A 380 -36.33 38.67 -12.13
C ALA A 380 -36.10 37.18 -11.79
N LYS A 381 -37.01 36.27 -12.20
CA LYS A 381 -36.84 34.82 -12.02
C LYS A 381 -35.96 34.19 -13.10
N GLU A 382 -36.01 34.69 -14.33
CA GLU A 382 -35.06 34.31 -15.37
C GLU A 382 -33.65 34.80 -15.01
N GLU A 383 -33.50 36.00 -14.45
CA GLU A 383 -32.23 36.52 -13.91
C GLU A 383 -31.72 35.70 -12.71
N GLU A 384 -32.60 35.35 -11.76
CA GLU A 384 -32.26 34.48 -10.62
C GLU A 384 -31.79 33.08 -11.08
N THR A 385 -32.52 32.44 -12.00
CA THR A 385 -32.15 31.12 -12.53
C THR A 385 -30.92 31.17 -13.44
N ALA A 386 -30.69 32.26 -14.18
CA ALA A 386 -29.47 32.47 -14.93
C ALA A 386 -28.25 32.63 -13.99
N ALA A 387 -28.39 33.37 -12.89
CA ALA A 387 -27.35 33.50 -11.87
C ALA A 387 -27.09 32.17 -11.13
N GLU A 388 -28.12 31.37 -10.82
CA GLU A 388 -27.95 30.02 -10.27
C GLU A 388 -27.18 29.12 -11.24
N LEU A 389 -27.52 29.14 -12.54
CA LEU A 389 -26.84 28.35 -13.56
C LEU A 389 -25.41 28.82 -13.83
N GLU A 390 -25.13 30.12 -13.78
CA GLU A 390 -23.76 30.66 -13.88
C GLU A 390 -22.93 30.27 -12.65
N LEU A 391 -23.47 30.42 -11.45
CA LEU A 391 -22.82 30.00 -10.20
C LEU A 391 -22.53 28.50 -10.21
N LYS A 392 -23.52 27.69 -10.60
CA LYS A 392 -23.37 26.23 -10.75
C LYS A 392 -22.31 25.89 -11.78
N SER A 393 -22.33 26.54 -12.95
CA SER A 393 -21.28 26.39 -13.96
C SER A 393 -19.91 26.70 -13.37
N ARG A 394 -19.72 27.87 -12.75
CA ARG A 394 -18.46 28.26 -12.10
C ARG A 394 -18.00 27.26 -11.04
N VAL A 395 -18.87 26.82 -10.14
CA VAL A 395 -18.55 25.83 -9.09
C VAL A 395 -18.11 24.49 -9.69
N PHE A 396 -18.78 24.02 -10.75
CA PHE A 396 -18.41 22.78 -11.45
C PHE A 396 -17.19 22.91 -12.40
N HIS A 397 -16.75 24.14 -12.73
CA HIS A 397 -15.50 24.41 -13.47
C HIS A 397 -14.31 24.77 -12.57
N PHE A 398 -14.54 25.11 -11.29
CA PHE A 398 -13.46 25.50 -10.36
C PHE A 398 -12.60 24.31 -9.89
N GLY A 399 -13.16 23.11 -9.92
CA GLY A 399 -12.37 21.91 -10.12
C GLY A 399 -12.34 21.60 -11.62
N GLU A 400 -11.17 21.32 -12.17
CA GLU A 400 -11.11 20.47 -13.36
C GLU A 400 -11.78 19.13 -12.98
N TYR A 401 -13.00 18.88 -13.47
CA TYR A 401 -13.62 17.55 -13.30
C TYR A 401 -12.84 16.56 -14.16
N LYS A 402 -11.80 15.96 -13.57
CA LYS A 402 -10.91 15.01 -14.24
C LYS A 402 -11.55 13.64 -14.39
N GLY A 403 -12.81 13.60 -14.83
CA GLY A 403 -13.57 12.37 -15.12
C GLY A 403 -12.73 11.43 -15.97
N ASP A 404 -12.19 11.93 -17.08
CA ASP A 404 -11.27 11.21 -17.97
C ASP A 404 -10.09 10.53 -17.23
N GLN A 405 -9.55 11.14 -16.16
CA GLN A 405 -8.45 10.57 -15.36
C GLN A 405 -8.96 9.58 -14.29
N GLN A 406 -10.15 9.83 -13.73
CA GLN A 406 -10.80 8.92 -12.79
C GLN A 406 -11.31 7.65 -13.50
N ASP A 407 -11.82 7.78 -14.72
CA ASP A 407 -12.26 6.69 -15.59
C ASP A 407 -11.07 5.88 -16.10
N GLN A 408 -9.96 6.52 -16.51
CA GLN A 408 -8.69 5.83 -16.81
C GLN A 408 -8.15 5.05 -15.60
N LEU A 409 -8.25 5.61 -14.39
CA LEU A 409 -7.84 4.93 -13.15
C LEU A 409 -8.77 3.74 -12.83
N LEU A 410 -10.08 3.91 -13.04
CA LEU A 410 -11.09 2.87 -12.83
C LEU A 410 -10.94 1.72 -13.83
N GLU A 411 -10.67 2.01 -15.10
CA GLU A 411 -10.36 1.01 -16.14
C GLU A 411 -9.05 0.27 -15.81
N THR A 412 -8.01 1.00 -15.41
CA THR A 412 -6.73 0.41 -14.95
C THR A 412 -6.91 -0.51 -13.74
N LEU A 413 -7.76 -0.12 -12.79
CA LEU A 413 -8.08 -0.93 -11.62
C LEU A 413 -8.90 -2.16 -12.01
N SER A 414 -9.90 -2.00 -12.88
CA SER A 414 -10.74 -3.08 -13.39
C SER A 414 -9.92 -4.15 -14.11
N TYR A 415 -8.96 -3.74 -14.95
CA TYR A 415 -8.02 -4.66 -15.61
C TYR A 415 -7.18 -5.45 -14.59
N LYS A 416 -6.64 -4.79 -13.55
CA LYS A 416 -5.88 -5.47 -12.49
C LYS A 416 -6.72 -6.47 -11.69
N VAL A 417 -7.96 -6.11 -11.36
CA VAL A 417 -8.90 -7.03 -10.69
C VAL A 417 -9.22 -8.22 -11.58
N GLN A 418 -9.45 -8.01 -12.88
CA GLN A 418 -9.67 -9.09 -13.83
C GLN A 418 -8.44 -10.00 -13.96
N ASP A 419 -7.23 -9.46 -13.95
CA ASP A 419 -5.99 -10.25 -14.00
C ASP A 419 -5.79 -11.10 -12.74
N VAL A 420 -6.05 -10.56 -11.53
CA VAL A 420 -6.06 -11.36 -10.29
C VAL A 420 -7.15 -12.44 -10.35
N TYR A 421 -8.35 -12.11 -10.84
CA TYR A 421 -9.45 -13.07 -11.00
C TYR A 421 -9.05 -14.24 -11.93
N ARG A 422 -8.39 -13.96 -13.06
CA ARG A 422 -7.86 -14.98 -13.99
C ARG A 422 -6.90 -15.95 -13.30
N HIS A 423 -6.01 -15.43 -12.45
CA HIS A 423 -4.99 -16.22 -11.77
C HIS A 423 -5.52 -17.01 -10.56
N CYS A 424 -6.48 -16.46 -9.81
CA CYS A 424 -7.00 -17.08 -8.59
C CYS A 424 -8.21 -18.00 -8.81
N VAL A 425 -9.11 -17.64 -9.72
CA VAL A 425 -10.44 -18.29 -9.89
C VAL A 425 -10.57 -19.01 -11.24
N GLY A 426 -9.88 -18.52 -12.27
CA GLY A 426 -9.90 -19.09 -13.62
C GLY A 426 -10.97 -18.47 -14.54
N THR A 427 -10.98 -18.91 -15.80
CA THR A 427 -11.54 -18.12 -16.91
C THR A 427 -13.03 -18.36 -17.20
N GLN A 428 -13.67 -19.32 -16.52
CA GLN A 428 -15.03 -19.80 -16.85
C GLN A 428 -16.17 -18.75 -16.75
N GLN A 429 -16.01 -17.64 -16.02
CA GLN A 429 -17.11 -16.72 -15.70
C GLN A 429 -16.88 -15.24 -16.05
N GLU A 430 -15.74 -14.90 -16.65
CA GLU A 430 -15.28 -13.51 -16.85
C GLU A 430 -16.28 -12.57 -17.54
N ALA A 431 -17.08 -13.10 -18.49
CA ALA A 431 -17.89 -12.29 -19.40
C ALA A 431 -19.12 -11.61 -18.77
N ASN A 432 -19.51 -12.00 -17.55
CA ASN A 432 -20.76 -11.55 -16.92
C ASN A 432 -20.56 -10.89 -15.53
N LEU A 433 -19.32 -10.73 -15.07
CA LEU A 433 -19.01 -10.25 -13.72
C LEU A 433 -18.53 -8.79 -13.77
N GLY A 434 -19.12 -7.93 -12.95
CA GLY A 434 -18.59 -6.60 -12.67
C GLY A 434 -17.39 -6.64 -11.73
N THR A 435 -16.55 -5.59 -11.75
CA THR A 435 -15.31 -5.49 -10.95
C THR A 435 -15.52 -5.78 -9.45
N ILE A 436 -16.63 -5.29 -8.88
CA ILE A 436 -17.00 -5.54 -7.47
C ILE A 436 -17.33 -7.02 -7.23
N GLN A 437 -18.02 -7.68 -8.16
CA GLN A 437 -18.35 -9.09 -8.05
C GLN A 437 -17.09 -9.98 -8.19
N MET A 438 -16.16 -9.60 -9.07
CA MET A 438 -14.84 -10.24 -9.15
C MET A 438 -14.08 -10.12 -7.82
N LEU A 439 -14.07 -8.94 -7.20
CA LEU A 439 -13.47 -8.73 -5.87
C LEU A 439 -14.13 -9.62 -4.80
N THR A 440 -15.45 -9.63 -4.68
CA THR A 440 -16.15 -10.47 -3.67
C THR A 440 -15.89 -11.97 -3.86
N ILE A 441 -15.69 -12.45 -5.10
CA ILE A 441 -15.31 -13.85 -5.36
C ILE A 441 -13.84 -14.10 -5.00
N ILE A 442 -12.93 -13.14 -5.27
CA ILE A 442 -11.52 -13.22 -4.84
C ILE A 442 -11.40 -13.22 -3.32
N GLU A 443 -12.16 -12.36 -2.62
CA GLU A 443 -12.23 -12.29 -1.16
C GLU A 443 -12.72 -13.63 -0.58
N HIS A 444 -13.85 -14.16 -1.08
CA HIS A 444 -14.37 -15.44 -0.62
C HIS A 444 -13.41 -16.61 -0.87
N GLN A 445 -12.71 -16.64 -2.01
CA GLN A 445 -11.67 -17.65 -2.29
C GLN A 445 -10.42 -17.47 -1.42
N LEU A 446 -10.07 -16.24 -1.05
CA LEU A 446 -8.97 -15.96 -0.12
C LEU A 446 -9.34 -16.43 1.30
N ASP A 447 -10.55 -16.16 1.77
CA ASP A 447 -11.06 -16.65 3.06
C ASP A 447 -11.12 -18.19 3.09
N GLU A 448 -11.68 -18.83 2.06
CA GLU A 448 -11.72 -20.30 1.95
C GLU A 448 -10.30 -20.91 1.94
N LEU A 449 -9.32 -20.26 1.31
CA LEU A 449 -7.91 -20.69 1.34
C LEU A 449 -7.26 -20.47 2.72
N LEU A 450 -7.65 -19.44 3.47
CA LEU A 450 -7.16 -19.18 4.83
C LEU A 450 -7.74 -20.16 5.85
N GLU A 451 -9.04 -20.47 5.79
CA GLU A 451 -9.66 -21.53 6.60
C GLU A 451 -9.01 -22.88 6.31
N ASN A 452 -8.81 -23.21 5.02
CA ASN A 452 -8.09 -24.42 4.62
C ASN A 452 -6.63 -24.44 5.13
N LEU A 453 -5.97 -23.29 5.25
CA LEU A 453 -4.61 -23.16 5.77
C LEU A 453 -4.57 -23.38 7.30
N GLU A 454 -5.50 -22.80 8.06
CA GLU A 454 -5.63 -23.02 9.50
C GLU A 454 -5.99 -24.49 9.81
N HIS A 455 -6.77 -25.13 8.95
CA HIS A 455 -7.15 -26.54 9.07
C HIS A 455 -6.11 -27.53 8.46
N VAL A 456 -4.91 -27.10 8.08
CA VAL A 456 -3.82 -28.02 7.68
C VAL A 456 -3.31 -28.78 8.91
N THR A 457 -3.83 -29.99 9.10
CA THR A 457 -3.36 -30.93 10.13
C THR A 457 -1.84 -31.07 10.11
N PRO A 458 -1.13 -31.02 11.26
CA PRO A 458 0.33 -31.01 11.31
C PRO A 458 1.00 -32.24 10.68
N ALA A 459 0.28 -33.37 10.59
CA ALA A 459 0.73 -34.56 9.86
C ALA A 459 0.94 -34.32 8.34
N LYS A 460 0.14 -33.44 7.71
CA LYS A 460 0.34 -33.03 6.31
C LYS A 460 1.60 -32.17 6.16
N ILE A 461 1.83 -31.25 7.11
CA ILE A 461 3.02 -30.38 7.14
C ILE A 461 4.29 -31.24 7.28
N GLU A 462 4.32 -32.15 8.25
CA GLU A 462 5.47 -33.03 8.49
C GLU A 462 5.75 -33.96 7.28
N GLN A 463 4.71 -34.39 6.55
CA GLN A 463 4.86 -35.13 5.29
C GLN A 463 5.45 -34.26 4.17
N ALA A 464 4.99 -33.01 4.03
CA ALA A 464 5.52 -32.06 3.04
C ALA A 464 6.98 -31.69 3.32
N GLU A 465 7.35 -31.45 4.58
CA GLU A 465 8.73 -31.24 5.01
C GLU A 465 9.62 -32.45 4.71
N LYS A 466 9.16 -33.66 5.07
CA LYS A 466 9.86 -34.93 4.75
C LYS A 466 10.04 -35.11 3.23
N ALA A 467 9.06 -34.71 2.42
CA ALA A 467 9.15 -34.73 0.97
C ALA A 467 10.17 -33.71 0.43
N LYS A 468 10.16 -32.46 0.92
CA LYS A 468 11.08 -31.40 0.49
C LYS A 468 12.53 -31.65 0.92
N GLU A 469 12.76 -32.13 2.14
CA GLU A 469 14.11 -32.53 2.58
C GLU A 469 14.56 -33.82 1.87
N LYS A 470 13.66 -34.72 1.44
CA LYS A 470 14.01 -35.84 0.55
C LYS A 470 14.41 -35.34 -0.85
N GLU A 471 13.66 -34.41 -1.44
CA GLU A 471 13.99 -33.78 -2.74
C GLU A 471 15.37 -33.11 -2.67
N ARG A 472 15.62 -32.30 -1.63
CA ARG A 472 16.90 -31.63 -1.37
C ARG A 472 18.05 -32.61 -1.18
N ARG A 473 17.84 -33.71 -0.47
CA ARG A 473 18.84 -34.80 -0.32
C ARG A 473 19.11 -35.54 -1.62
N MET A 474 18.14 -35.66 -2.53
CA MET A 474 18.35 -36.26 -3.85
C MET A 474 19.16 -35.32 -4.74
N LYS A 475 18.79 -34.04 -4.87
CA LYS A 475 19.55 -33.04 -5.62
C LYS A 475 21.02 -32.97 -5.20
N LEU A 476 21.30 -32.88 -3.90
CA LEU A 476 22.68 -32.86 -3.38
C LEU A 476 23.48 -34.16 -3.66
N ARG A 477 22.80 -35.31 -3.81
CA ARG A 477 23.44 -36.57 -4.23
C ARG A 477 23.70 -36.58 -5.74
N GLU A 478 22.74 -36.12 -6.53
CA GLU A 478 22.83 -36.03 -7.98
C GLU A 478 23.93 -35.06 -8.41
N GLU A 479 23.98 -33.86 -7.84
CA GLU A 479 25.06 -32.88 -8.02
C GLU A 479 26.44 -33.49 -7.70
N LYS A 480 26.56 -34.21 -6.58
CA LYS A 480 27.81 -34.87 -6.19
C LYS A 480 28.23 -35.98 -7.16
N VAL A 481 27.27 -36.76 -7.67
CA VAL A 481 27.51 -37.80 -8.68
C VAL A 481 27.85 -37.20 -10.04
N GLN A 482 27.21 -36.09 -10.44
CA GLN A 482 27.53 -35.34 -11.65
C GLN A 482 28.95 -34.76 -11.58
N LEU A 483 29.33 -34.11 -10.48
CA LEU A 483 30.69 -33.61 -10.26
C LEU A 483 31.73 -34.74 -10.29
N GLN A 484 31.42 -35.89 -9.70
CA GLN A 484 32.30 -37.07 -9.76
C GLN A 484 32.42 -37.63 -11.19
N ARG A 485 31.33 -37.66 -11.96
CA ARG A 485 31.33 -38.05 -13.38
C ARG A 485 32.17 -37.10 -14.23
N LEU A 486 31.97 -35.78 -14.09
CA LEU A 486 32.76 -34.77 -14.80
C LEU A 486 34.26 -34.91 -14.49
N LEU A 487 34.64 -35.15 -13.24
CA LEU A 487 36.03 -35.35 -12.84
C LEU A 487 36.60 -36.70 -13.28
N GLN A 488 35.77 -37.74 -13.45
CA GLN A 488 36.19 -38.98 -14.12
C GLN A 488 36.36 -38.79 -15.63
N GLU A 489 35.48 -38.02 -16.27
CA GLU A 489 35.55 -37.72 -17.69
C GLU A 489 36.75 -36.84 -18.02
N GLU A 490 37.02 -35.79 -17.25
CA GLU A 490 38.20 -34.92 -17.39
C GLU A 490 39.52 -35.72 -17.26
N ARG A 491 39.56 -36.73 -16.37
CA ARG A 491 40.68 -37.68 -16.28
C ARG A 491 40.79 -38.56 -17.53
N LEU A 492 39.68 -39.08 -18.05
CA LEU A 492 39.64 -39.93 -19.24
C LEU A 492 40.00 -39.16 -20.52
N GLN A 493 39.50 -37.93 -20.66
CA GLN A 493 39.88 -37.00 -21.73
C GLN A 493 41.37 -36.64 -21.64
N ARG A 494 41.91 -36.35 -20.45
CA ARG A 494 43.36 -36.11 -20.26
C ARG A 494 44.23 -37.36 -20.48
N ALA A 495 43.69 -38.57 -20.31
CA ALA A 495 44.37 -39.80 -20.72
C ALA A 495 44.40 -39.91 -22.26
N ARG A 496 43.23 -39.88 -22.91
CA ARG A 496 43.10 -39.89 -24.38
C ARG A 496 43.97 -38.84 -25.07
N ALA A 497 44.04 -37.63 -24.51
CA ALA A 497 44.86 -36.54 -25.04
C ALA A 497 46.38 -36.78 -24.91
N ARG A 498 46.84 -37.63 -23.96
CA ARG A 498 48.23 -38.10 -23.90
C ARG A 498 48.50 -39.23 -24.89
N ASP A 499 47.54 -40.12 -25.07
CA ASP A 499 47.64 -41.24 -26.02
C ASP A 499 47.61 -40.75 -27.48
N GLN A 500 46.87 -39.66 -27.75
CA GLN A 500 46.82 -38.95 -29.02
C GLN A 500 47.97 -37.94 -29.22
N ALA A 501 48.66 -37.52 -28.16
CA ALA A 501 49.78 -36.60 -28.28
C ALA A 501 50.96 -37.29 -28.97
N GLU A 502 51.51 -36.66 -30.01
CA GLU A 502 52.61 -37.23 -30.77
C GLU A 502 53.81 -37.54 -29.84
N ILE A 503 54.17 -38.83 -29.76
CA ILE A 503 55.33 -39.29 -28.98
C ILE A 503 56.59 -38.79 -29.68
N LYS A 504 57.10 -37.63 -29.26
CA LYS A 504 58.33 -37.01 -29.75
C LYS A 504 59.55 -37.90 -29.47
N LYS A 505 59.79 -38.86 -30.38
CA LYS A 505 60.90 -39.82 -30.34
C LYS A 505 62.24 -39.07 -30.35
N LYS A 506 62.84 -38.93 -29.16
CA LYS A 506 64.17 -38.31 -29.02
C LYS A 506 65.20 -39.17 -29.74
N ARG A 507 65.78 -38.65 -30.83
CA ARG A 507 66.89 -39.30 -31.53
C ARG A 507 68.17 -39.15 -30.70
N GLY A 508 68.88 -40.25 -30.50
CA GLY A 508 70.10 -40.29 -29.69
C GLY A 508 69.87 -40.54 -28.18
N ARG A 509 70.92 -40.95 -27.47
CA ARG A 509 70.90 -41.11 -26.02
C ARG A 509 70.94 -39.71 -25.37
N LYS A 510 70.11 -39.46 -24.35
CA LYS A 510 70.22 -38.23 -23.55
C LYS A 510 71.59 -38.22 -22.87
N LEU A 511 72.41 -37.19 -23.12
CA LEU A 511 73.69 -37.05 -22.44
C LEU A 511 73.45 -36.88 -20.93
N VAL A 512 74.00 -37.78 -20.13
CA VAL A 512 73.96 -37.68 -18.67
C VAL A 512 75.25 -37.01 -18.24
N CYS A 513 75.17 -35.72 -17.89
CA CYS A 513 76.28 -35.05 -17.23
C CYS A 513 76.57 -35.78 -15.92
N ARG A 514 77.83 -36.19 -15.71
CA ARG A 514 78.30 -36.61 -14.38
C ARG A 514 78.28 -35.38 -13.46
N SER A 515 78.14 -35.62 -12.15
CA SER A 515 78.36 -34.56 -11.16
C SER A 515 79.72 -33.89 -11.40
N HIS A 516 79.75 -32.56 -11.43
CA HIS A 516 81.03 -31.83 -11.53
C HIS A 516 81.97 -32.26 -10.40
N PRO A 517 83.28 -32.41 -10.66
CA PRO A 517 84.23 -32.73 -9.60
C PRO A 517 84.23 -31.60 -8.55
N PRO A 518 84.44 -31.92 -7.26
CA PRO A 518 84.52 -30.89 -6.22
C PRO A 518 85.66 -29.92 -6.53
N ALA A 519 85.38 -28.62 -6.49
CA ALA A 519 86.37 -27.61 -6.83
C ALA A 519 87.60 -27.70 -5.91
N PRO A 520 88.83 -27.66 -6.45
CA PRO A 520 90.04 -27.63 -5.63
C PRO A 520 90.05 -26.34 -4.80
N LYS A 521 90.33 -26.47 -3.50
CA LYS A 521 90.45 -25.32 -2.59
C LYS A 521 91.74 -24.55 -2.88
N VAL A 522 91.66 -23.60 -3.80
CA VAL A 522 92.70 -22.57 -3.98
C VAL A 522 92.76 -21.74 -2.69
N LYS A 523 93.96 -21.52 -2.16
CA LYS A 523 94.19 -20.46 -1.18
C LYS A 523 94.31 -19.15 -1.94
N GLU A 524 93.39 -18.22 -1.72
CA GLU A 524 93.53 -16.86 -2.24
C GLU A 524 94.62 -16.14 -1.44
N THR A 525 95.85 -16.18 -1.95
CA THR A 525 96.80 -15.10 -1.70
C THR A 525 96.30 -13.87 -2.44
N SER A 526 96.10 -12.76 -1.72
CA SER A 526 95.69 -11.49 -2.30
C SER A 526 96.69 -11.03 -3.36
N ASP A 527 96.21 -10.73 -4.56
CA ASP A 527 97.01 -10.08 -5.60
C ASP A 527 96.50 -8.65 -5.86
N HIS A 528 97.43 -7.74 -6.16
CA HIS A 528 97.21 -6.31 -6.02
C HIS A 528 96.57 -5.72 -7.28
N MET A 529 95.34 -5.19 -7.16
CA MET A 529 94.85 -4.26 -8.18
C MET A 529 95.57 -2.92 -7.99
N LEU A 530 96.26 -2.48 -9.04
CA LEU A 530 96.92 -1.17 -9.09
C LEU A 530 95.86 -0.08 -9.28
N MET A 531 95.61 0.71 -8.24
CA MET A 531 94.89 1.97 -8.35
C MET A 531 95.83 3.08 -8.84
N ASP A 532 95.26 3.99 -9.62
CA ASP A 532 95.99 5.06 -10.28
C ASP A 532 96.25 6.22 -9.30
N LYS A 533 97.51 6.49 -9.00
CA LYS A 533 97.92 7.12 -7.74
C LYS A 533 97.41 8.56 -7.56
N ASP A 534 97.39 9.33 -8.65
CA ASP A 534 96.90 10.72 -8.68
C ASP A 534 95.40 10.82 -8.31
N LYS A 535 94.63 9.74 -8.49
CA LYS A 535 93.20 9.69 -8.12
C LYS A 535 92.99 9.45 -6.62
N GLU A 536 93.94 8.84 -5.93
CA GLU A 536 93.86 8.60 -4.49
C GLU A 536 94.14 9.89 -3.70
N GLU A 537 95.14 10.67 -4.13
CA GLU A 537 95.47 11.96 -3.52
C GLU A 537 94.34 13.01 -3.70
N GLN A 538 93.65 13.02 -4.85
CA GLN A 538 92.52 13.93 -5.09
C GLN A 538 91.26 13.58 -4.27
N LEU A 539 91.06 12.31 -3.89
CA LEU A 539 89.97 11.91 -2.99
C LEU A 539 90.28 12.25 -1.52
N PHE A 540 91.57 12.27 -1.14
CA PHE A 540 92.01 12.55 0.23
C PHE A 540 91.92 14.04 0.62
N PHE A 541 91.92 14.97 -0.35
CA PHE A 541 91.92 16.42 -0.08
C PHE A 541 90.55 17.12 -0.19
N PHE A 542 89.49 16.42 -0.61
CA PHE A 542 88.14 16.99 -0.82
C PHE A 542 87.00 16.22 -0.10
N THR A 543 87.33 15.46 0.95
CA THR A 543 86.37 14.79 1.85
C THR A 543 86.62 15.18 3.31
#